data_AF-A0A2V6YJJ6-F1
#
_entry.id   AF-A0A2V6YJJ6-F1
#
_cell.length_a   1.000
_cell.length_b   1.000
_cell.length_c   1.000
_cell.angle_alpha   90.00
_cell.angle_beta   90.00
_cell.angle_gamma   90.00
#
_symmetry.space_group_name_H-M   'P 1'
#
loop_
_entity.id
_entity.type
_entity.pdbx_description
1 polymer ?
#
loop_
_entity_poly.entity_id
_entity_poly.type
_entity_poly.pdbx_seq_one_letter_code
_entity_poly.pdbx_strand_id
1 'polypeptide(L)'
;MLCKNAVSWRYRLDHAYSWQSPYRFERDWAFEDRTGVVRLIVRTDGTIMVPRDYAWDGCTPKFCLLDFSFGVPDGVVHSRTGRPKTYYASLIHDALYQFLPDDLPLTRRQADDCFLRLMARDEFASRYIYYAAVRLLGGLFRRGGRVIRKTAGRRVVYTPRTGNEKETP
;
A
#
# COMPACT_ATOMS: atom_id res chain seq x y z
N MET A 1 17.44 -0.54 17.47
CA MET A 1 17.03 -1.83 16.88
C MET A 1 18.02 -2.88 17.34
N LEU A 2 17.56 -4.02 17.88
CA LEU A 2 18.42 -5.14 18.31
C LEU A 2 18.93 -6.00 17.14
N CYS A 3 18.65 -5.61 15.90
CA CYS A 3 19.03 -6.32 14.69
C CYS A 3 19.95 -5.39 13.87
N LYS A 4 21.23 -5.78 13.73
CA LYS A 4 22.25 -5.01 13.01
C LYS A 4 22.17 -5.34 11.52
N ASN A 5 22.57 -4.41 10.64
CA ASN A 5 22.55 -4.59 9.17
C ASN A 5 21.17 -4.97 8.57
N ALA A 6 20.08 -4.60 9.25
CA ALA A 6 18.72 -4.79 8.75
C ALA A 6 18.23 -3.57 7.97
N VAL A 7 17.49 -3.80 6.87
CA VAL A 7 16.73 -2.75 6.19
C VAL A 7 15.44 -2.45 6.96
N SER A 8 14.90 -1.24 6.79
CA SER A 8 13.67 -0.84 7.47
C SER A 8 12.39 -1.40 6.84
N TRP A 9 12.47 -1.95 5.62
CA TRP A 9 11.35 -2.47 4.84
C TRP A 9 11.38 -3.99 4.74
N ARG A 10 10.21 -4.61 4.54
CA ARG A 10 10.10 -6.08 4.42
C ARG A 10 9.97 -6.52 2.96
N TYR A 11 9.26 -5.75 2.16
CA TYR A 11 9.02 -6.03 0.75
C TYR A 11 9.45 -4.85 -0.11
N ARG A 12 9.84 -5.15 -1.35
CA ARG A 12 10.09 -4.17 -2.41
C ARG A 12 9.51 -4.72 -3.70
N LEU A 13 8.78 -3.89 -4.45
CA LEU A 13 8.22 -4.28 -5.74
C LEU A 13 9.31 -4.39 -6.79
N ASP A 14 9.40 -5.54 -7.44
CA ASP A 14 10.29 -5.76 -8.60
C ASP A 14 9.72 -5.14 -9.89
N HIS A 15 8.39 -5.17 -10.01
CA HIS A 15 7.62 -4.60 -11.13
C HIS A 15 6.46 -3.75 -10.60
N ALA A 16 5.99 -2.82 -11.43
CA ALA A 16 4.79 -2.07 -11.09
C ALA A 16 3.60 -3.02 -10.92
N TYR A 17 2.79 -2.76 -9.90
CA TYR A 17 1.58 -3.54 -9.63
C TYR A 17 0.35 -2.67 -9.83
N SER A 18 -0.57 -3.14 -10.67
CA SER A 18 -1.86 -2.49 -10.93
C SER A 18 -2.99 -3.37 -10.44
N TRP A 19 -4.00 -2.74 -9.85
CA TRP A 19 -5.23 -3.39 -9.44
C TRP A 19 -6.45 -2.55 -9.78
N GLN A 20 -7.45 -3.19 -10.37
CA GLN A 20 -8.73 -2.56 -10.68
C GLN A 20 -9.55 -2.42 -9.39
N SER A 21 -9.66 -1.19 -8.89
CA SER A 21 -10.53 -0.87 -7.76
C SER A 21 -11.99 -0.67 -8.22
N PRO A 22 -12.97 -0.75 -7.31
CA PRO A 22 -14.36 -0.45 -7.64
C PRO A 22 -14.63 1.07 -7.70
N TYR A 23 -13.64 1.91 -7.39
CA TYR A 23 -13.80 3.35 -7.31
C TYR A 23 -13.39 4.01 -8.63
N ARG A 24 -14.13 5.04 -9.03
CA ARG A 24 -13.78 5.89 -10.19
C ARG A 24 -13.23 7.21 -9.69
N PHE A 25 -12.37 7.82 -10.50
CA PHE A 25 -11.75 9.09 -10.20
C PHE A 25 -12.08 10.09 -11.30
N GLU A 26 -12.17 11.37 -10.95
CA GLU A 26 -12.49 12.43 -11.91
C GLU A 26 -11.34 12.70 -12.90
N ARG A 27 -10.12 12.36 -12.52
CA ARG A 27 -8.91 12.57 -13.30
C ARG A 27 -7.85 11.54 -12.92
N ASP A 28 -6.91 11.31 -13.84
CA ASP A 28 -5.70 10.56 -13.56
C ASP A 28 -4.76 11.38 -12.67
N TRP A 29 -4.40 10.84 -11.52
CA TRP A 29 -3.53 11.48 -10.53
C TRP A 29 -2.32 10.61 -10.24
N ALA A 30 -1.16 11.26 -10.08
CA ALA A 30 0.04 10.67 -9.53
C ALA A 30 0.35 11.31 -8.17
N PHE A 31 0.91 10.52 -7.28
CA PHE A 31 1.31 10.94 -5.95
C PHE A 31 2.81 10.76 -5.79
N GLU A 32 3.48 11.88 -5.61
CA GLU A 32 4.92 11.94 -5.40
C GLU A 32 5.21 12.00 -3.91
N ASP A 33 6.23 11.25 -3.46
CA ASP A 33 6.78 11.44 -2.13
C ASP A 33 7.57 12.76 -2.03
N ARG A 34 8.07 13.10 -0.84
CA ARG A 34 8.90 14.28 -0.58
C ARG A 34 10.14 14.44 -1.48
N THR A 35 10.59 13.37 -2.15
CA THR A 35 11.74 13.40 -3.06
C THR A 35 11.34 13.60 -4.53
N GLY A 36 10.04 13.73 -4.82
CA GLY A 36 9.51 13.86 -6.17
C GLY A 36 9.34 12.53 -6.90
N VAL A 37 9.57 11.40 -6.23
CA VAL A 37 9.39 10.07 -6.85
C VAL A 37 7.92 9.69 -6.78
N VAL A 38 7.33 9.31 -7.92
CA VAL A 38 5.96 8.81 -7.99
C VAL A 38 5.87 7.45 -7.30
N ARG A 39 4.97 7.33 -6.33
CA ARG A 39 4.76 6.11 -5.53
C ARG A 39 3.37 5.52 -5.66
N LEU A 40 2.41 6.29 -6.16
CA LEU A 40 1.04 5.84 -6.38
C LEU A 40 0.46 6.59 -7.57
N ILE A 41 -0.27 5.88 -8.42
CA ILE A 41 -1.03 6.43 -9.53
C ILE A 41 -2.46 5.90 -9.41
N VAL A 42 -3.44 6.78 -9.56
CA VAL A 42 -4.85 6.39 -9.70
C VAL A 42 -5.38 6.94 -11.01
N ARG A 43 -6.13 6.13 -11.77
CA ARG A 43 -6.63 6.49 -13.09
C ARG A 43 -8.14 6.51 -13.12
N THR A 44 -8.74 7.37 -13.93
CA THR A 44 -10.19 7.53 -14.15
C THR A 44 -10.95 6.22 -14.32
N ASP A 45 -10.32 5.19 -14.90
CA ASP A 45 -10.90 3.86 -15.08
C ASP A 45 -11.07 3.06 -13.76
N GLY A 46 -10.51 3.56 -12.66
CA GLY A 46 -10.49 2.95 -11.34
C GLY A 46 -9.24 2.14 -11.03
N THR A 47 -8.26 2.13 -11.93
CA THR A 47 -6.96 1.49 -11.70
C THR A 47 -6.21 2.21 -10.59
N ILE A 48 -5.73 1.43 -9.62
CA ILE A 48 -4.75 1.85 -8.62
C ILE A 48 -3.43 1.14 -8.95
N MET A 49 -2.39 1.91 -9.22
CA MET A 49 -1.07 1.42 -9.60
C MET A 49 -0.01 1.89 -8.62
N VAL A 50 0.82 0.96 -8.16
CA VAL A 50 2.03 1.23 -7.37
C VAL A 50 3.23 0.96 -8.27
N PRO A 51 4.09 1.96 -8.57
CA PRO A 51 5.28 1.76 -9.38
C PRO A 51 6.28 0.78 -8.77
N ARG A 52 7.19 0.28 -9.62
CA ARG A 52 8.34 -0.53 -9.19
C ARG A 52 9.18 0.17 -8.13
N ASP A 53 9.97 -0.60 -7.38
CA ASP A 53 10.86 -0.13 -6.32
C ASP A 53 10.15 0.55 -5.12
N TYR A 54 8.81 0.50 -5.06
CA TYR A 54 8.06 0.82 -3.86
C TYR A 54 8.37 -0.21 -2.77
N ALA A 55 8.72 0.26 -1.57
CA ALA A 55 9.11 -0.57 -0.44
C ALA A 55 8.18 -0.34 0.74
N TRP A 56 7.76 -1.42 1.42
CA TRP A 56 6.80 -1.39 2.53
C TRP A 56 7.02 -2.54 3.52
N ASP A 57 6.29 -2.49 4.63
CA ASP A 57 6.53 -3.35 5.80
C ASP A 57 5.60 -4.59 5.88
N GLY A 58 4.69 -4.75 4.91
CA GLY A 58 3.58 -5.71 5.01
C GLY A 58 2.50 -5.24 5.99
N CYS A 59 1.85 -6.17 6.70
CA CYS A 59 0.86 -5.80 7.72
C CYS A 59 1.56 -5.31 9.00
N THR A 60 1.27 -4.10 9.49
CA THR A 60 1.91 -3.52 10.69
C THR A 60 1.02 -3.62 11.93
N PRO A 61 1.57 -3.56 13.17
CA PRO A 61 2.99 -3.35 13.53
C PRO A 61 3.89 -4.58 13.39
N LYS A 62 5.19 -4.33 13.21
CA LYS A 62 6.27 -5.31 13.20
C LYS A 62 7.40 -4.82 14.12
N PHE A 63 8.08 -5.73 14.79
CA PHE A 63 9.28 -5.45 15.58
C PHE A 63 10.31 -6.57 15.40
N CYS A 64 11.58 -6.24 15.63
CA CYS A 64 12.69 -7.18 15.50
C CYS A 64 13.35 -7.41 16.85
N LEU A 65 13.55 -8.67 17.23
CA LEU A 65 14.22 -9.11 18.45
C LEU A 65 15.14 -10.29 18.13
N LEU A 66 16.44 -10.15 18.40
CA LEU A 66 17.45 -11.18 18.11
C LEU A 66 17.41 -11.69 16.66
N ASP A 67 17.29 -10.77 15.70
CA ASP A 67 17.12 -11.02 14.26
C ASP A 67 15.83 -11.76 13.85
N PHE A 68 14.95 -12.08 14.81
CA PHE A 68 13.61 -12.58 14.53
C PHE A 68 12.62 -11.42 14.39
N SER A 69 11.80 -11.46 13.32
CA SER A 69 10.74 -10.50 13.06
C SER A 69 9.40 -11.01 13.61
N PHE A 70 8.81 -10.25 14.53
CA PHE A 70 7.53 -10.52 15.16
C PHE A 70 6.51 -9.41 14.83
N GLY A 71 5.22 -9.72 14.90
CA GLY A 71 4.15 -8.75 14.66
C GLY A 71 2.95 -9.36 13.96
N VAL A 72 2.16 -8.51 13.29
CA VAL A 72 0.96 -8.95 12.58
C VAL A 72 1.36 -9.89 11.43
N PRO A 73 0.81 -11.12 11.33
CA PRO A 73 1.21 -12.04 10.27
C PRO A 73 0.75 -11.57 8.88
N ASP A 74 1.51 -11.88 7.82
CA ASP A 74 1.13 -11.55 6.44
C ASP A 74 0.37 -12.69 5.73
N GLY A 75 0.04 -13.75 6.49
CA GLY A 75 -0.56 -14.98 5.98
C GLY A 75 0.43 -15.96 5.36
N VAL A 76 -0.07 -17.15 5.03
CA VAL A 76 0.68 -18.18 4.31
C VAL A 76 0.98 -17.74 2.87
N VAL A 77 1.93 -18.41 2.21
CA VAL A 77 2.23 -18.17 0.80
C VAL A 77 1.03 -18.58 -0.07
N HIS A 78 0.62 -17.69 -0.96
CA HIS A 78 -0.43 -17.94 -1.94
C HIS A 78 0.15 -18.67 -3.15
N SER A 79 -0.45 -19.81 -3.52
CA SER A 79 0.08 -20.74 -4.53
C SER A 79 0.33 -20.08 -5.90
N ARG A 80 -0.60 -19.24 -6.38
CA ARG A 80 -0.46 -18.56 -7.68
C ARG A 80 0.56 -17.42 -7.72
N THR A 81 0.78 -16.71 -6.60
CA THR A 81 1.56 -15.47 -6.61
C THR A 81 2.96 -15.68 -6.04
N GLY A 82 3.19 -16.77 -5.29
CA GLY A 82 4.44 -17.00 -4.57
C GLY A 82 4.70 -16.02 -3.44
N ARG A 83 3.71 -15.18 -3.07
CA ARG A 83 3.81 -14.17 -2.02
C ARG A 83 2.82 -14.46 -0.88
N PRO A 84 3.02 -13.94 0.34
CA PRO A 84 2.04 -14.05 1.41
C PRO A 84 0.64 -13.56 1.01
N LYS A 85 -0.43 -14.18 1.54
CA LYS A 85 -1.81 -13.85 1.17
C LYS A 85 -2.21 -12.38 1.36
N THR A 86 -1.57 -11.63 2.26
CA THR A 86 -1.84 -10.18 2.43
C THR A 86 -0.85 -9.28 1.69
N TYR A 87 0.04 -9.83 0.86
CA TYR A 87 1.10 -9.06 0.17
C TYR A 87 0.54 -7.89 -0.64
N TYR A 88 -0.37 -8.15 -1.58
CA TYR A 88 -0.96 -7.10 -2.41
C TYR A 88 -1.95 -6.23 -1.65
N ALA A 89 -2.66 -6.82 -0.68
CA ALA A 89 -3.57 -6.06 0.16
C ALA A 89 -2.82 -5.01 0.98
N SER A 90 -1.74 -5.41 1.68
CA SER A 90 -0.90 -4.50 2.48
C SER A 90 -0.18 -3.48 1.61
N LEU A 91 0.30 -3.86 0.43
CA LEU A 91 0.91 -2.92 -0.53
C LEU A 91 -0.02 -1.77 -0.90
N ILE A 92 -1.23 -2.08 -1.36
CA ILE A 92 -2.21 -1.07 -1.77
C ILE A 92 -2.65 -0.26 -0.54
N HIS A 93 -2.90 -0.92 0.60
CA HIS A 93 -3.30 -0.21 1.82
C HIS A 93 -2.23 0.78 2.28
N ASP A 94 -0.96 0.38 2.30
CA ASP A 94 0.18 1.21 2.68
C ASP A 94 0.35 2.41 1.73
N ALA A 95 0.36 2.17 0.41
CA ALA A 95 0.47 3.24 -0.58
C ALA A 95 -0.70 4.23 -0.52
N LEU A 96 -1.93 3.76 -0.34
CA LEU A 96 -3.08 4.65 -0.15
C LEU A 96 -2.96 5.45 1.16
N TYR A 97 -2.60 4.79 2.26
CA TYR A 97 -2.44 5.44 3.56
C TYR A 97 -1.33 6.49 3.58
N GLN A 98 -0.25 6.25 2.84
CA GLN A 98 0.85 7.18 2.66
C GLN A 98 0.37 8.56 2.18
N PHE A 99 -0.58 8.56 1.24
CA PHE A 99 -1.08 9.78 0.57
C PHE A 99 -2.49 10.20 0.98
N LEU A 100 -3.15 9.49 1.89
CA LEU A 100 -4.42 9.94 2.49
C LEU A 100 -4.37 11.41 2.99
N PRO A 101 -3.27 11.90 3.60
CA PRO A 101 -3.15 13.31 4.01
C PRO A 101 -2.86 14.28 2.85
N ASP A 102 -2.45 13.78 1.68
CA ASP A 102 -1.93 14.52 0.54
C ASP A 102 -2.98 14.60 -0.59
N ASP A 103 -4.24 14.78 -0.21
CA ASP A 103 -5.39 14.99 -1.12
C ASP A 103 -5.68 13.78 -2.04
N LEU A 104 -5.48 12.56 -1.53
CA LEU A 104 -5.93 11.35 -2.20
C LEU A 104 -7.46 11.39 -2.42
N PRO A 105 -7.98 11.14 -3.64
CA PRO A 105 -9.41 11.12 -3.94
C PRO A 105 -10.09 9.82 -3.43
N LEU A 106 -9.67 9.32 -2.28
CA LEU A 106 -10.30 8.22 -1.55
C LEU A 106 -10.37 8.59 -0.08
N THR A 107 -11.50 8.31 0.54
CA THR A 107 -11.63 8.34 1.98
C THR A 107 -10.86 7.18 2.62
N ARG A 108 -10.51 7.33 3.91
CA ARG A 108 -9.94 6.22 4.70
C ARG A 108 -10.79 4.95 4.61
N ARG A 109 -12.13 5.08 4.66
CA ARG A 109 -13.05 3.94 4.56
C ARG A 109 -12.91 3.22 3.22
N GLN A 110 -12.72 3.95 2.14
CA GLN A 110 -12.52 3.36 0.81
C GLN A 110 -11.15 2.67 0.71
N ALA A 111 -10.09 3.23 1.30
CA ALA A 111 -8.79 2.57 1.40
C ALA A 111 -8.84 1.27 2.23
N ASP A 112 -9.54 1.29 3.37
CA ASP A 112 -9.79 0.09 4.20
C ASP A 112 -10.61 -0.98 3.43
N ASP A 113 -11.57 -0.54 2.61
CA ASP A 113 -12.38 -1.43 1.76
C ASP A 113 -11.56 -2.06 0.64
N CYS A 114 -10.62 -1.31 0.01
CA CYS A 114 -9.64 -1.87 -0.92
C CYS A 114 -8.82 -2.99 -0.27
N PHE A 115 -8.39 -2.80 0.98
CA PHE A 115 -7.67 -3.81 1.75
C PHE A 115 -8.50 -5.08 1.95
N LEU A 116 -9.75 -4.94 2.39
CA LEU A 116 -10.68 -6.06 2.56
C LEU A 116 -10.91 -6.83 1.26
N ARG A 117 -11.09 -6.12 0.13
CA ARG A 117 -11.32 -6.73 -1.19
C ARG A 117 -10.13 -7.52 -1.69
N LEU A 118 -8.92 -7.00 -1.54
CA LEU A 118 -7.70 -7.72 -1.93
C LEU A 118 -7.46 -8.94 -1.04
N MET A 119 -7.69 -8.85 0.26
CA MET A 119 -7.65 -10.02 1.15
C MET A 119 -8.72 -11.05 0.80
N ALA A 120 -9.92 -10.62 0.38
CA ALA A 120 -10.97 -11.52 -0.08
C ALA A 120 -10.60 -12.23 -1.38
N ARG A 121 -10.03 -11.49 -2.35
CA ARG A 121 -9.51 -12.03 -3.62
C ARG A 121 -8.46 -13.11 -3.42
N ASP A 122 -7.55 -12.89 -2.47
CA ASP A 122 -6.44 -13.81 -2.17
C ASP A 122 -6.81 -14.84 -1.08
N GLU A 123 -8.12 -15.00 -0.80
CA GLU A 123 -8.71 -15.98 0.11
C GLU A 123 -8.07 -15.99 1.52
N PHE A 124 -7.78 -14.81 2.06
CA PHE A 124 -7.26 -14.67 3.40
C PHE A 124 -8.38 -14.85 4.43
N ALA A 125 -8.36 -15.98 5.16
CA ALA A 125 -9.44 -16.38 6.05
C ALA A 125 -9.76 -15.33 7.12
N SER A 126 -8.75 -14.73 7.73
CA SER A 126 -8.89 -13.75 8.82
C SER A 126 -9.14 -12.31 8.35
N ARG A 127 -9.55 -12.11 7.08
CA ARG A 127 -9.74 -10.78 6.47
C ARG A 127 -10.62 -9.83 7.28
N TYR A 128 -11.68 -10.33 7.91
CA TYR A 128 -12.60 -9.49 8.70
C TYR A 128 -11.97 -9.03 10.02
N ILE A 129 -11.09 -9.84 10.63
CA ILE A 129 -10.34 -9.46 11.83
C ILE A 129 -9.38 -8.31 11.49
N TYR A 130 -8.65 -8.45 10.39
CA TYR A 130 -7.70 -7.43 9.91
C TYR A 130 -8.42 -6.14 9.51
N TYR A 131 -9.54 -6.27 8.80
CA TYR A 131 -10.38 -5.13 8.46
C TYR A 131 -10.93 -4.43 9.70
N ALA A 132 -11.47 -5.17 10.68
CA ALA A 132 -11.93 -4.57 11.94
C ALA A 132 -10.80 -3.83 12.67
N ALA A 133 -9.59 -4.41 12.71
CA ALA A 133 -8.43 -3.78 13.34
C ALA A 133 -8.09 -2.43 12.70
N VAL A 134 -8.00 -2.32 11.36
CA VAL A 134 -7.70 -1.04 10.70
C VAL A 134 -8.83 -0.02 10.88
N ARG A 135 -10.09 -0.47 10.93
CA ARG A 135 -11.26 0.41 11.16
C ARG A 135 -11.28 1.01 12.56
N LEU A 136 -10.96 0.23 13.58
CA LEU A 136 -10.99 0.63 14.98
C LEU A 136 -9.71 1.39 15.40
N LEU A 137 -8.54 0.83 15.08
CA LEU A 137 -7.26 1.36 15.54
C LEU A 137 -6.76 2.53 14.69
N GLY A 138 -7.07 2.57 13.38
CA GLY A 138 -6.65 3.67 12.49
C GLY A 138 -7.20 5.05 12.90
N GLY A 139 -8.29 5.10 13.69
CA GLY A 139 -8.79 6.33 14.30
C GLY A 139 -8.01 6.76 15.55
N LEU A 140 -7.59 5.81 16.38
CA LEU A 140 -6.83 6.07 17.61
C LEU A 140 -5.41 6.57 17.29
N PHE A 141 -4.71 5.90 16.37
CA PHE A 141 -3.33 6.26 16.00
C PHE A 141 -3.23 7.68 15.40
N ARG A 142 -4.24 8.14 14.64
CA ARG A 142 -4.28 9.53 14.13
C ARG A 142 -4.63 10.58 15.19
N ARG A 143 -5.40 10.24 16.23
CA ARG A 143 -5.72 11.16 17.34
C ARG A 143 -4.53 11.39 18.26
N GLY A 144 -3.68 10.37 18.48
CA GLY A 144 -2.43 10.51 19.23
C GLY A 144 -1.25 11.04 18.41
N GLY A 145 -1.24 10.77 17.09
CA GLY A 145 -0.12 11.08 16.19
C GLY A 145 -0.33 12.29 15.30
N ARG A 146 -0.68 13.45 15.85
CA ARG A 146 -0.70 14.72 15.08
C ARG A 146 0.72 15.24 14.73
N VAL A 147 1.75 14.41 14.81
CA VAL A 147 3.15 14.83 14.85
C VAL A 147 3.97 13.99 13.86
N ILE A 148 4.51 14.71 12.86
CA ILE A 148 5.40 14.30 11.74
C ILE A 148 4.69 13.68 10.52
N ARG A 149 4.42 14.52 9.52
CA ARG A 149 4.22 14.10 8.12
C ARG A 149 5.53 13.48 7.62
N LYS A 150 5.70 12.16 7.77
CA LYS A 150 6.87 11.46 7.20
C LYS A 150 6.96 11.63 5.68
N THR A 151 5.83 11.86 5.01
CA THR A 151 5.73 11.74 3.56
C THR A 151 5.65 13.06 2.83
N ALA A 152 5.01 14.10 3.40
CA ALA A 152 4.87 15.45 2.82
C ALA A 152 4.73 15.40 1.29
N GLY A 153 3.90 14.47 0.81
CA GLY A 153 3.78 14.16 -0.60
C GLY A 153 2.93 15.20 -1.29
N ARG A 154 2.81 15.07 -2.61
CA ARG A 154 1.92 15.92 -3.39
C ARG A 154 1.19 15.13 -4.45
N ARG A 155 -0.07 15.52 -4.66
CA ARG A 155 -0.88 15.10 -5.81
C ARG A 155 -0.53 15.95 -7.02
N VAL A 156 -0.22 15.31 -8.14
CA VAL A 156 0.03 15.94 -9.44
C VAL A 156 -0.85 15.27 -10.50
N VAL A 157 -1.23 16.02 -11.54
CA VAL A 157 -1.96 15.43 -12.68
C VAL A 157 -1.06 14.40 -13.34
N TYR A 158 -1.54 13.17 -13.48
CA TYR A 158 -0.79 12.14 -14.19
C TYR A 158 -0.97 12.35 -15.69
N THR A 159 0.14 12.53 -16.39
CA THR A 159 0.20 12.46 -17.85
C THR A 159 0.98 11.21 -18.20
N PRO A 160 0.37 10.21 -18.86
CA PRO A 160 1.10 9.07 -19.36
C PRO A 160 2.27 9.59 -20.20
N ARG A 161 3.49 9.13 -19.92
CA ARG A 161 4.59 9.39 -20.85
C ARG A 161 4.21 8.74 -22.17
N THR A 162 3.96 9.55 -23.19
CA THR A 162 3.83 9.09 -24.58
C THR A 162 5.20 8.57 -25.00
N GLY A 163 5.43 7.27 -24.80
CA GLY A 163 6.67 6.61 -25.15
C GLY A 163 6.44 5.11 -25.20
N ASN A 164 6.57 4.56 -26.40
CA ASN A 164 6.55 3.13 -26.71
C ASN A 164 7.41 2.31 -25.73
N GLU A 165 6.81 1.73 -24.71
CA GLU A 165 7.33 0.51 -24.09
C GLU A 165 6.44 -0.61 -24.60
N LYS A 166 6.96 -1.31 -25.62
CA LYS A 166 6.38 -2.54 -26.13
C LYS A 166 6.19 -3.49 -24.94
N GLU A 167 4.93 -3.74 -24.60
CA GLU A 167 4.54 -4.98 -23.93
C GLU A 167 5.16 -6.12 -24.75
N THR A 168 6.11 -6.81 -24.13
CA THR A 168 6.68 -8.04 -24.69
C THR A 168 6.17 -9.17 -23.78
N PRO A 169 5.75 -10.31 -24.36
CA PRO A 169 4.73 -11.20 -23.79
C PRO A 169 5.11 -11.88 -22.47
#